data_AF-A0A975XIZ2-F1
#
_entry.id   AF-A0A975XIZ2-F1
#
_cell.length_a   1.000
_cell.length_b   1.000
_cell.length_c   1.000
_cell.angle_alpha   90.00
_cell.angle_beta   90.00
_cell.angle_gamma   90.00
#
_symmetry.space_group_name_H-M   'P 1'
#
loop_
_entity.id
_entity.type
_entity.pdbx_description
1 polymer ?
#
loop_
_entity_poly.entity_id
_entity_poly.type
_entity_poly.pdbx_seq_one_letter_code
_entity_poly.pdbx_strand_id
1 'polypeptide(L)'
;MRRRALLTLLFAVLASAWLAGCGGGPAADGIRAGVNERLALALPPGTVQVVALERRGSQADTKAPAGETRRIVYFDAQLKLLRDYDFGAWDSPGVAGLVSALGAGPRGITGITSGGNKAGDIIRAHGTALYRRDGERWVGVLPAGYRPAEAPAVATNAQSGPAAILEAMRKVIDSVQKDASPAQRAVIEQELTTAHANIRARLARVNEGYAIAAGAEHGQYLRFAQALVAGTRVRAMPLVTHGGDENLRLLRAGKVSVALAQGDAALDAYEGKHAFAEDGPQASLRAIGSLYPEPVHVLVRDGDPARSVSDLRGRRIAVGERGAASRGTAMRVLAAHGLADKDFKAEEVGLGTGLVALRQNQVDAVIQVIGVPADSIRDALAETPLRLLPLDEKAIVALVGQKAGYFRAAIAPGTYPGLSAPVRTIATAAVLVTGPDLSDAEVADLTRLVYRNGRDLVARGSAQGGQIAVATARQGLMIPQHLAAAKALDAMGPTGAAPGTARPVRPPAASGTQVR
;
A
#
# COMPACT_ATOMS: atom_id res chain seq x y z
N MET A 1 3.59 76.09 44.20
CA MET A 1 2.89 75.73 42.94
C MET A 1 3.79 75.19 41.82
N ARG A 2 5.04 75.65 41.65
CA ARG A 2 5.92 75.23 40.52
C ARG A 2 6.41 73.77 40.54
N ARG A 3 6.54 73.12 41.70
CA ARG A 3 6.99 71.70 41.79
C ARG A 3 5.94 70.67 41.35
N ARG A 4 4.64 70.94 41.55
CA ARG A 4 3.57 70.04 41.08
C ARG A 4 3.43 70.08 39.56
N ALA A 5 3.49 71.28 38.96
CA ALA A 5 3.46 71.43 37.50
C ALA A 5 4.66 70.74 36.80
N LEU A 6 5.85 70.78 37.41
CA LEU A 6 7.03 70.11 36.86
C LEU A 6 6.94 68.58 36.93
N LEU A 7 6.37 68.02 38.01
CA LEU A 7 6.12 66.57 38.10
C LEU A 7 5.01 66.10 37.15
N THR A 8 3.96 66.89 36.94
CA THR A 8 2.89 66.55 35.98
C THR A 8 3.41 66.61 34.54
N LEU A 9 4.30 67.57 34.22
CA LEU A 9 4.95 67.63 32.91
C LEU A 9 5.93 66.45 32.71
N LEU A 10 6.67 66.06 33.75
CA LEU A 10 7.57 64.91 33.69
C LEU A 10 6.81 63.59 33.52
N PHE A 11 5.67 63.42 34.22
CA PHE A 11 4.78 62.27 34.04
C PHE A 11 4.09 62.27 32.67
N ALA A 12 3.70 63.43 32.14
CA ALA A 12 3.14 63.53 30.80
C ALA A 12 4.19 63.21 29.72
N VAL A 13 5.44 63.64 29.88
CA VAL A 13 6.55 63.33 28.95
C VAL A 13 7.00 61.87 29.08
N LEU A 14 7.02 61.29 30.29
CA LEU A 14 7.29 59.85 30.50
C LEU A 14 6.15 58.96 30.01
N ALA A 15 4.89 59.37 30.16
CA ALA A 15 3.73 58.66 29.59
C ALA A 15 3.69 58.79 28.05
N SER A 16 4.12 59.94 27.50
CA SER A 16 4.29 60.12 26.05
C SER A 16 5.45 59.28 25.49
N ALA A 17 6.54 59.14 26.26
CA ALA A 17 7.68 58.29 25.90
C ALA A 17 7.38 56.79 26.02
N TRP A 18 6.48 56.38 26.93
CA TRP A 18 5.97 55.01 27.00
C TRP A 18 4.94 54.68 25.91
N LEU A 19 4.17 55.67 25.43
CA LEU A 19 3.26 55.51 24.29
C LEU A 19 3.97 55.56 22.91
N ALA A 20 5.18 56.10 22.84
CA ALA A 20 6.01 56.09 21.62
C ALA A 20 6.66 54.73 21.30
N GLY A 21 6.56 53.75 22.21
CA GLY A 21 7.18 52.42 22.06
C GLY A 21 6.49 51.45 21.10
N CYS A 22 5.26 51.73 20.63
CA CYS A 22 4.45 50.78 19.84
C CYS A 22 4.39 51.04 18.32
N GLY A 23 5.00 52.12 17.82
CA GLY A 23 4.70 52.68 16.49
C GLY A 23 5.64 52.34 15.33
N GLY A 24 6.53 51.35 15.44
CA GLY A 24 7.61 51.20 14.45
C GLY A 24 7.39 50.21 13.31
N GLY A 25 6.18 49.73 13.01
CA GLY A 25 5.93 48.72 11.97
C GLY A 25 4.67 49.00 11.16
N PRO A 26 4.36 48.23 10.10
CA PRO A 26 3.16 48.43 9.28
C PRO A 26 1.88 48.36 10.12
N ALA A 27 0.89 49.17 9.75
CA ALA A 27 -0.46 49.12 10.31
C ALA A 27 -1.18 47.81 9.92
N ALA A 28 -2.28 47.49 10.60
CA ALA A 28 -3.04 46.26 10.38
C ALA A 28 -3.44 46.04 8.90
N ASP A 29 -3.80 47.11 8.19
CA ASP A 29 -4.15 47.03 6.77
C ASP A 29 -2.96 46.67 5.88
N GLY A 30 -1.77 47.19 6.18
CA GLY A 30 -0.54 46.81 5.48
C GLY A 30 -0.13 45.37 5.76
N ILE A 31 -0.43 44.86 6.96
CA ILE A 31 -0.23 43.44 7.30
C ILE A 31 -1.19 42.56 6.50
N ARG A 32 -2.47 42.94 6.46
CA ARG A 32 -3.51 42.23 5.69
C ARG A 32 -3.19 42.18 4.20
N ALA A 33 -2.76 43.29 3.60
CA ALA A 33 -2.34 43.33 2.21
C ALA A 33 -1.18 42.35 1.93
N GLY A 34 -0.14 42.37 2.77
CA GLY A 34 1.00 41.46 2.61
C GLY A 34 0.66 39.98 2.87
N VAL A 35 -0.27 39.69 3.78
CA VAL A 35 -0.77 38.33 3.99
C VAL A 35 -1.58 37.85 2.78
N ASN A 36 -2.45 38.70 2.22
CA ASN A 36 -3.21 38.36 1.01
C ASN A 36 -2.31 38.05 -0.18
N GLU A 37 -1.26 38.85 -0.40
CA GLU A 37 -0.28 38.62 -1.47
C GLU A 37 0.43 37.28 -1.30
N ARG A 38 0.91 36.97 -0.09
CA ARG A 38 1.56 35.68 0.20
C ARG A 38 0.62 34.49 0.06
N LEU A 39 -0.65 34.63 0.45
CA LEU A 39 -1.66 33.59 0.28
C LEU A 39 -1.99 33.36 -1.20
N ALA A 40 -2.04 34.42 -2.01
CA ALA A 40 -2.24 34.31 -3.46
C ALA A 40 -1.08 33.62 -4.18
N LEU A 41 0.15 33.74 -3.65
CA LEU A 41 1.32 33.01 -4.14
C LEU A 41 1.35 31.56 -3.67
N ALA A 42 0.85 31.28 -2.47
CA ALA A 42 0.95 29.98 -1.83
C ALA A 42 -0.20 29.02 -2.13
N LEU A 43 -1.37 29.53 -2.50
CA LEU A 43 -2.58 28.73 -2.74
C LEU A 43 -3.22 29.12 -4.07
N PRO A 44 -3.94 28.20 -4.75
CA PRO A 44 -4.63 28.57 -5.97
C PRO A 44 -5.69 29.65 -5.71
N PRO A 45 -6.00 30.50 -6.69
CA PRO A 45 -7.00 31.57 -6.55
C PRO A 45 -8.35 31.06 -6.05
N GLY A 46 -8.99 31.82 -5.15
CA GLY A 46 -10.29 31.45 -4.60
C GLY A 46 -10.25 30.28 -3.61
N THR A 47 -9.09 29.94 -3.02
CA THR A 47 -9.01 28.89 -1.98
C THR A 47 -9.38 29.43 -0.59
N VAL A 48 -8.85 30.59 -0.20
CA VAL A 48 -9.08 31.19 1.12
C VAL A 48 -9.35 32.69 1.05
N GLN A 49 -10.05 33.21 2.06
CA GLN A 49 -10.26 34.65 2.29
C GLN A 49 -9.84 35.01 3.71
N VAL A 50 -9.01 36.05 3.90
CA VAL A 50 -8.71 36.60 5.22
C VAL A 50 -9.94 37.34 5.76
N VAL A 51 -10.65 36.75 6.72
CA VAL A 51 -11.86 37.34 7.32
C VAL A 51 -11.55 38.16 8.57
N ALA A 52 -10.50 37.82 9.31
CA ALA A 52 -10.01 38.62 10.43
C ALA A 52 -8.48 38.66 10.43
N LEU A 53 -7.91 39.80 10.83
CA LEU A 53 -6.49 39.95 11.08
C LEU A 53 -6.25 40.99 12.18
N GLU A 54 -5.53 40.61 13.22
CA GLU A 54 -5.23 41.44 14.38
C GLU A 54 -3.72 41.49 14.61
N ARG A 55 -3.14 42.69 14.67
CA ARG A 55 -1.72 42.86 15.00
C ARG A 55 -1.51 42.66 16.50
N ARG A 56 -0.58 41.77 16.86
CA ARG A 56 -0.26 41.44 18.26
C ARG A 56 0.98 42.16 18.78
N GLY A 57 1.88 42.54 17.89
CA GLY A 57 3.09 43.28 18.26
C GLY A 57 4.13 43.32 17.15
N SER A 58 5.31 43.86 17.46
CA SER A 58 6.45 43.81 16.56
C SER A 58 7.76 43.90 17.32
N GLN A 59 8.82 43.27 16.83
CA GLN A 59 10.19 43.39 17.33
C GLN A 59 11.15 43.81 16.22
N ALA A 60 12.29 44.39 16.58
CA ALA A 60 13.39 44.60 15.64
C ALA A 60 13.96 43.24 15.18
N ASP A 61 14.31 43.16 13.90
CA ASP A 61 15.04 42.00 13.36
C ASP A 61 16.53 42.18 13.67
N THR A 62 17.03 41.42 14.64
CA THR A 62 18.45 41.45 15.04
C THR A 62 19.39 40.88 13.98
N LYS A 63 18.85 40.29 12.91
CA LYS A 63 19.59 39.74 11.76
C LYS A 63 19.51 40.63 10.51
N ALA A 64 19.04 41.87 10.64
CA ALA A 64 18.96 42.80 9.53
C ALA A 64 20.36 43.06 8.92
N PRO A 65 20.52 43.03 7.59
CA PRO A 65 21.76 43.44 6.94
C PRO A 65 22.16 44.87 7.31
N ALA A 66 23.47 45.15 7.30
CA ALA A 66 23.98 46.48 7.60
C ALA A 66 23.35 47.54 6.67
N GLY A 67 22.77 48.59 7.26
CA GLY A 67 22.05 49.65 6.53
C GLY A 67 20.56 49.40 6.33
N GLU A 68 20.02 48.24 6.71
CA GLU A 68 18.58 47.96 6.63
C GLU A 68 17.89 48.07 7.99
N THR A 69 16.72 48.71 8.02
CA THR A 69 15.81 48.64 9.18
C THR A 69 14.74 47.59 8.90
N ARG A 70 14.78 46.47 9.63
CA ARG A 70 13.79 45.39 9.51
C ARG A 70 13.03 45.16 10.82
N ARG A 71 11.76 44.74 10.71
CA ARG A 71 10.91 44.35 11.84
C ARG A 71 10.15 43.07 11.58
N ILE A 72 10.09 42.22 12.60
CA ILE A 72 9.21 41.06 12.64
C ILE A 72 7.91 41.50 13.31
N VAL A 73 6.80 41.31 12.61
CA VAL A 73 5.46 41.67 13.08
C VAL A 73 4.67 40.41 13.38
N TYR A 74 4.05 40.35 14.55
CA TYR A 74 3.22 39.24 15.01
C TYR A 74 1.75 39.58 14.79
N PHE A 75 0.97 38.63 14.30
CA PHE A 75 -0.46 38.82 14.05
C PHE A 75 -1.26 37.53 14.23
N ASP A 76 -2.54 37.68 14.55
CA ASP A 76 -3.52 36.62 14.53
C ASP A 76 -4.39 36.78 13.28
N ALA A 77 -4.64 35.71 12.54
CA ALA A 77 -5.45 35.72 11.33
C ALA A 77 -6.51 34.62 11.37
N GLN A 78 -7.68 34.91 10.79
CA GLN A 78 -8.70 33.92 10.47
C GLN A 78 -8.92 33.90 8.98
N LEU A 79 -8.82 32.72 8.38
CA LEU A 79 -9.00 32.46 6.97
C LEU A 79 -10.25 31.61 6.79
N LYS A 80 -11.18 32.04 5.95
CA LYS A 80 -12.34 31.26 5.54
C LYS A 80 -12.03 30.53 4.25
N LEU A 81 -12.25 29.21 4.20
CA LEU A 81 -12.20 28.45 2.97
C LEU A 81 -13.36 28.85 2.06
N LEU A 82 -13.06 29.09 0.78
CA LEU A 82 -14.09 29.44 -0.21
C LEU A 82 -14.53 28.23 -1.05
N ARG A 83 -13.76 27.13 -0.99
CA ARG A 83 -14.02 25.85 -1.67
C ARG A 83 -13.45 24.71 -0.85
N ASP A 84 -13.92 23.49 -1.10
CA ASP A 84 -13.29 22.29 -0.56
C ASP A 84 -11.82 22.23 -0.96
N TYR A 85 -10.94 21.94 0.00
CA TYR A 85 -9.50 21.90 -0.25
C TYR A 85 -8.80 20.91 0.67
N ASP A 86 -8.02 20.00 0.07
CA ASP A 86 -7.22 19.03 0.81
C ASP A 86 -5.78 19.54 0.98
N PHE A 87 -5.48 20.03 2.18
CA PHE A 87 -4.13 20.48 2.53
C PHE A 87 -3.13 19.32 2.73
N GLY A 88 -3.59 18.06 2.70
CA GLY A 88 -2.79 16.85 2.78
C GLY A 88 -2.48 16.20 1.43
N ALA A 89 -3.03 16.72 0.33
CA ALA A 89 -2.77 16.20 -1.01
C ALA A 89 -1.31 16.46 -1.43
N TRP A 90 -0.66 15.45 -2.01
CA TRP A 90 0.77 15.50 -2.36
C TRP A 90 1.04 16.23 -3.69
N ASP A 91 0.00 16.51 -4.47
CA ASP A 91 0.05 17.14 -5.79
C ASP A 91 -0.41 18.61 -5.78
N SER A 92 -0.74 19.15 -4.61
CA SER A 92 -1.27 20.51 -4.43
C SER A 92 -0.52 21.25 -3.32
N PRO A 93 -0.52 22.60 -3.29
CA PRO A 93 0.09 23.34 -2.20
C PRO A 93 -0.56 22.99 -0.85
N GLY A 94 0.18 22.25 -0.01
CA GLY A 94 -0.30 21.73 1.27
C GLY A 94 -0.11 22.69 2.44
N VAL A 95 -0.25 22.17 3.67
CA VAL A 95 -0.08 22.93 4.94
C VAL A 95 1.21 23.75 4.98
N ALA A 96 2.30 23.26 4.36
CA ALA A 96 3.57 23.95 4.27
C ALA A 96 3.49 25.32 3.54
N GLY A 97 2.67 25.42 2.49
CA GLY A 97 2.43 26.69 1.78
C GLY A 97 1.74 27.71 2.67
N LEU A 98 0.77 27.26 3.47
CA LEU A 98 0.06 28.09 4.44
C LEU A 98 0.96 28.56 5.59
N VAL A 99 1.78 27.65 6.14
CA VAL A 99 2.83 27.92 7.13
C VAL A 99 3.78 29.00 6.62
N SER A 100 4.25 28.87 5.38
CA SER A 100 5.14 29.84 4.75
C SER A 100 4.45 31.19 4.50
N ALA A 101 3.21 31.19 4.00
CA ALA A 101 2.48 32.41 3.69
C ALA A 101 2.13 33.25 4.92
N LEU A 102 1.84 32.57 6.03
CA LEU A 102 1.45 33.20 7.30
C LEU A 102 2.65 33.41 8.23
N GLY A 103 3.82 32.86 7.91
CA GLY A 103 4.99 32.83 8.79
C GLY A 103 4.65 32.28 10.18
N ALA A 104 3.76 31.28 10.22
CA ALA A 104 3.27 30.65 11.44
C ALA A 104 4.02 29.34 11.68
N GLY A 105 4.36 29.02 12.93
CA GLY A 105 4.86 27.68 13.27
C GLY A 105 3.77 26.61 13.10
N PRO A 106 4.12 25.29 13.06
CA PRO A 106 3.13 24.22 12.93
C PRO A 106 2.06 24.21 14.03
N ARG A 107 2.41 24.66 15.24
CA ARG A 107 1.47 24.82 16.37
C ARG A 107 0.67 26.12 16.33
N GLY A 108 1.05 27.05 15.45
CA GLY A 108 0.41 28.34 15.28
C GLY A 108 -0.80 28.29 14.36
N ILE A 109 -1.03 27.18 13.64
CA ILE A 109 -2.17 27.02 12.72
C ILE A 109 -3.13 25.97 13.26
N THR A 110 -4.42 26.29 13.30
CA THR A 110 -5.50 25.39 13.74
C THR A 110 -6.68 25.45 12.79
N GLY A 111 -7.50 24.39 12.77
CA GLY A 111 -8.67 24.30 11.89
C GLY A 111 -8.42 23.55 10.57
N ILE A 112 -7.25 22.91 10.40
CA ILE A 112 -6.96 22.01 9.28
C ILE A 112 -7.28 20.57 9.69
N THR A 113 -8.06 19.86 8.89
CA THR A 113 -8.49 18.48 9.16
C THR A 113 -7.84 17.46 8.23
N SER A 114 -7.55 16.26 8.75
CA SER A 114 -7.10 15.13 7.94
C SER A 114 -8.24 14.66 7.02
N GLY A 115 -7.95 14.48 5.72
CA GLY A 115 -8.97 14.20 4.69
C GLY A 115 -9.55 15.45 4.02
N GLY A 116 -8.98 16.63 4.30
CA GLY A 116 -9.35 17.90 3.70
C GLY A 116 -10.41 18.68 4.48
N ASN A 117 -10.56 19.95 4.11
CA ASN A 117 -11.50 20.90 4.70
C ASN A 117 -12.60 21.26 3.70
N LYS A 118 -13.76 21.69 4.21
CA LYS A 118 -14.92 22.08 3.41
C LYS A 118 -14.99 23.59 3.19
N ALA A 119 -15.66 23.99 2.11
CA ALA A 119 -16.03 25.39 1.89
C ALA A 119 -16.76 25.94 3.12
N GLY A 120 -16.28 27.07 3.66
CA GLY A 120 -16.81 27.68 4.87
C GLY A 120 -16.00 27.45 6.14
N ASP A 121 -15.11 26.44 6.16
CA ASP A 121 -14.24 26.16 7.32
C ASP A 121 -13.34 27.35 7.66
N ILE A 122 -13.06 27.54 8.96
CA ILE A 122 -12.20 28.61 9.46
C ILE A 122 -10.85 28.05 9.92
N ILE A 123 -9.79 28.50 9.26
CA ILE A 123 -8.41 28.26 9.68
C ILE A 123 -7.94 29.47 10.49
N ARG A 124 -7.42 29.22 11.69
CA ARG A 124 -6.85 30.28 12.55
C ARG A 124 -5.35 30.15 12.59
N ALA A 125 -4.64 31.28 12.51
CA ALA A 125 -3.20 31.31 12.49
C ALA A 125 -2.62 32.39 13.39
N HIS A 126 -1.64 32.03 14.21
CA HIS A 126 -0.71 32.92 14.90
C HIS A 126 0.54 33.04 14.02
N GLY A 127 0.59 34.11 13.23
CA GLY A 127 1.56 34.32 12.17
C GLY A 127 2.62 35.38 12.50
N THR A 128 3.70 35.35 11.72
CA THR A 128 4.74 36.37 11.73
C THR A 128 5.05 36.83 10.32
N ALA A 129 5.40 38.10 10.16
CA ALA A 129 5.81 38.64 8.87
C ALA A 129 6.97 39.62 9.05
N LEU A 130 8.00 39.47 8.20
CA LEU A 130 9.15 40.34 8.18
C LEU A 130 8.87 41.52 7.24
N TYR A 131 9.18 42.74 7.70
CA TYR A 131 9.06 43.95 6.91
C TYR A 131 10.37 44.72 6.94
N ARG A 132 10.76 45.29 5.80
CA ARG A 132 11.88 46.20 5.66
C ARG A 132 11.35 47.62 5.48
N ARG A 133 12.02 48.59 6.10
CA ARG A 133 11.73 50.01 5.90
C ARG A 133 12.33 50.47 4.58
N ASP A 134 11.50 51.09 3.76
CA ASP A 134 11.85 51.68 2.47
C ASP A 134 11.33 53.12 2.44
N GLY A 135 12.20 54.08 2.77
CA GLY A 135 11.80 55.45 3.10
C GLY A 135 10.82 55.51 4.29
N GLU A 136 9.62 56.03 4.06
CA GLU A 136 8.53 56.08 5.05
C GLU A 136 7.63 54.83 5.05
N ARG A 137 7.80 53.91 4.09
CA ARG A 137 6.93 52.74 3.92
C ARG A 137 7.57 51.47 4.47
N TRP A 138 6.71 50.54 4.90
CA TRP A 138 7.10 49.18 5.26
C TRP A 138 6.77 48.24 4.09
N VAL A 139 7.78 47.59 3.55
CA VAL A 139 7.64 46.64 2.44
C VAL A 139 7.83 45.23 3.00
N GLY A 140 6.93 44.32 2.64
CA GLY A 140 7.01 42.92 3.06
C GLY A 140 8.27 42.26 2.51
N VAL A 141 9.06 41.64 3.38
CA VAL A 141 10.16 40.77 2.96
C VAL A 141 9.58 39.37 2.89
N LEU A 142 9.48 38.82 1.68
CA LEU A 142 9.11 37.42 1.52
C LEU A 142 10.18 36.58 2.24
N PRO A 143 9.79 35.67 3.16
CA PRO A 143 10.72 34.67 3.63
C PRO A 143 11.28 33.96 2.39
N ALA A 144 12.57 33.61 2.40
CA ALA A 144 13.02 32.55 1.51
C ALA A 144 12.10 31.37 1.82
N GLY A 145 11.18 31.06 0.88
CA GLY A 145 10.08 30.14 1.15
C GLY A 145 10.61 28.84 1.71
N TYR A 146 9.75 28.05 2.36
CA TYR A 146 10.09 26.67 2.66
C TYR A 146 10.54 26.00 1.36
N ARG A 147 11.86 25.86 1.21
CA ARG A 147 12.45 24.96 0.24
C ARG A 147 12.41 23.61 0.94
N PRO A 148 11.67 22.61 0.43
CA PRO A 148 11.95 21.25 0.84
C PRO A 148 13.46 21.06 0.73
N ALA A 149 14.06 20.37 1.69
CA ALA A 149 15.45 19.97 1.53
C ALA A 149 15.53 19.31 0.15
N GLU A 150 16.26 19.94 -0.78
CA GLU A 150 16.55 19.31 -2.05
C GLU A 150 17.30 18.06 -1.64
N ALA A 151 16.64 16.91 -1.78
CA ALA A 151 17.33 15.64 -1.67
C ALA A 151 18.53 15.80 -2.61
N PRO A 152 19.77 15.61 -2.12
CA PRO A 152 20.93 15.76 -2.97
C PRO A 152 20.64 14.95 -4.22
N ALA A 153 20.70 15.61 -5.39
CA ALA A 153 20.48 14.94 -6.66
C ALA A 153 21.32 13.67 -6.61
N VAL A 154 20.67 12.49 -6.70
CA VAL A 154 21.38 11.21 -6.67
C VAL A 154 22.47 11.36 -7.71
N ALA A 155 23.71 11.47 -7.25
CA ALA A 155 24.83 11.79 -8.13
C ALA A 155 24.93 10.63 -9.10
N THR A 156 24.41 10.82 -10.32
CA THR A 156 24.48 9.83 -11.40
C THR A 156 25.91 9.67 -11.92
N ASN A 157 26.88 10.41 -11.36
CA ASN A 157 28.28 10.34 -11.73
C ASN A 157 29.17 10.02 -10.51
N ALA A 158 29.53 8.73 -10.44
CA ALA A 158 30.81 8.17 -9.99
C ALA A 158 31.44 8.68 -8.68
N GLN A 159 31.28 7.88 -7.62
CA GLN A 159 32.45 7.45 -6.83
C GLN A 159 32.63 5.94 -6.98
N SER A 160 33.70 5.56 -7.66
CA SER A 160 33.98 4.19 -8.07
C SER A 160 34.50 3.37 -6.89
N GLY A 161 33.62 2.58 -6.29
CA GLY A 161 33.97 1.48 -5.39
C GLY A 161 33.58 1.68 -3.91
N PRO A 162 33.45 0.59 -3.13
CA PRO A 162 32.96 0.64 -1.73
C PRO A 162 33.76 1.59 -0.83
N ALA A 163 35.08 1.69 -1.02
CA ALA A 163 35.94 2.53 -0.22
C ALA A 163 35.63 4.04 -0.38
N ALA A 164 35.33 4.48 -1.61
CA ALA A 164 34.98 5.88 -1.85
C ALA A 164 33.61 6.22 -1.25
N ILE A 165 32.64 5.31 -1.37
CA ILE A 165 31.31 5.46 -0.75
C ILE A 165 31.43 5.53 0.78
N LEU A 166 32.22 4.64 1.40
CA LEU A 166 32.45 4.67 2.84
C LEU A 166 33.12 5.98 3.28
N GLU A 167 34.06 6.50 2.49
CA GLU A 167 34.71 7.78 2.77
C GLU A 167 33.73 8.96 2.66
N ALA A 168 32.84 8.94 1.66
CA ALA A 168 31.79 9.95 1.53
C ALA A 168 30.80 9.88 2.71
N MET A 169 30.37 8.68 3.09
CA MET A 169 29.49 8.48 4.26
C MET A 169 30.18 8.97 5.54
N ARG A 170 31.46 8.64 5.74
CA ARG A 170 32.26 9.12 6.87
C ARG A 170 32.31 10.63 6.92
N LYS A 171 32.62 11.30 5.81
CA LYS A 171 32.61 12.78 5.73
C LYS A 171 31.27 13.40 6.10
N VAL A 172 30.17 12.80 5.65
CA VAL A 172 28.82 13.26 6.02
C VAL A 172 28.59 13.09 7.52
N ILE A 173 28.87 11.92 8.08
CA ILE A 173 28.72 11.65 9.52
C ILE A 173 29.57 12.62 10.35
N ASP A 174 30.85 12.77 10.00
CA ASP A 174 31.80 13.64 10.70
C ASP A 174 31.38 15.12 10.64
N SER A 175 30.79 15.55 9.51
CA SER A 175 30.27 16.91 9.35
C SER A 175 29.07 17.21 10.25
N VAL A 176 28.28 16.19 10.58
CA VAL A 176 27.09 16.32 11.44
C VAL A 176 27.45 16.11 12.92
N GLN A 177 28.44 15.27 13.22
CA GLN A 177 28.83 14.85 14.58
C GLN A 177 29.26 15.98 15.51
N LYS A 178 29.89 17.05 15.00
CA LYS A 178 30.41 18.13 15.87
C LYS A 178 29.34 18.83 16.70
N ASP A 179 28.09 18.88 16.22
CA ASP A 179 26.96 19.57 16.87
C ASP A 179 25.66 18.73 16.90
N ALA A 180 25.74 17.42 16.68
CA ALA A 180 24.55 16.56 16.55
C ALA A 180 23.79 16.40 17.89
N SER A 181 22.51 16.76 17.87
CA SER A 181 21.57 16.41 18.94
C SER A 181 21.45 14.88 19.12
N PRO A 182 21.00 14.39 20.28
CA PRO A 182 20.73 12.96 20.49
C PRO A 182 19.79 12.37 19.43
N ALA A 183 18.77 13.12 19.00
CA ALA A 183 17.84 12.67 17.95
C ALA A 183 18.55 12.52 16.60
N GLN A 184 19.42 13.46 16.22
CA GLN A 184 20.20 13.36 14.97
C GLN A 184 21.17 12.18 15.00
N ARG A 185 21.80 11.91 16.14
CA ARG A 185 22.66 10.73 16.31
C ARG A 185 21.88 9.43 16.18
N ALA A 186 20.70 9.35 16.78
CA ALA A 186 19.83 8.17 16.67
C ALA A 186 19.40 7.92 15.22
N VAL A 187 19.09 8.96 14.45
CA VAL A 187 18.77 8.82 13.02
C VAL A 187 19.97 8.28 12.22
N ILE A 188 21.17 8.85 12.43
CA ILE A 188 22.38 8.37 11.75
C ILE A 188 22.66 6.90 12.10
N GLU A 189 22.56 6.55 13.38
CA GLU A 189 22.77 5.18 13.86
C GLU A 189 21.75 4.21 13.26
N GLN A 190 20.47 4.61 13.21
CA GLN A 190 19.40 3.81 12.62
C GLN A 190 19.65 3.57 11.13
N GLU A 191 19.95 4.61 10.35
CA GLU A 191 20.20 4.48 8.91
C GLU A 191 21.45 3.63 8.61
N LEU A 192 22.54 3.80 9.37
CA LEU A 192 23.74 2.99 9.21
C LEU A 192 23.50 1.52 9.60
N THR A 193 22.74 1.28 10.67
CA THR A 193 22.36 -0.06 11.09
C THR A 193 21.50 -0.74 10.02
N THR A 194 20.51 -0.02 9.49
CA THR A 194 19.68 -0.50 8.38
C THR A 194 20.51 -0.78 7.13
N ALA A 195 21.41 0.13 6.74
CA ALA A 195 22.29 -0.06 5.59
C ALA A 195 23.19 -1.29 5.76
N HIS A 196 23.80 -1.46 6.94
CA HIS A 196 24.65 -2.61 7.25
C HIS A 196 23.87 -3.93 7.22
N ALA A 197 22.68 -3.96 7.83
CA ALA A 197 21.80 -5.12 7.81
C ALA A 197 21.38 -5.47 6.37
N ASN A 198 20.99 -4.48 5.57
CA ASN A 198 20.60 -4.66 4.17
C ASN A 198 21.75 -5.19 3.31
N ILE A 199 22.97 -4.66 3.48
CA ILE A 199 24.15 -5.15 2.78
C ILE A 199 24.40 -6.62 3.13
N ARG A 200 24.39 -6.97 4.42
CA ARG A 200 24.62 -8.35 4.86
C ARG A 200 23.55 -9.31 4.33
N ALA A 201 22.29 -8.93 4.45
CA ALA A 201 21.17 -9.74 3.96
C ALA A 201 21.26 -9.94 2.45
N ARG A 202 21.60 -8.89 1.69
CA ARG A 202 21.77 -9.01 0.23
C ARG A 202 22.97 -9.86 -0.16
N LEU A 203 24.10 -9.73 0.53
CA LEU A 203 25.26 -10.61 0.31
C LEU A 203 24.93 -12.07 0.63
N ALA A 204 24.19 -12.32 1.72
CA ALA A 204 23.71 -13.65 2.05
C ALA A 204 22.80 -14.21 0.94
N ARG A 205 21.82 -13.44 0.44
CA ARG A 205 20.97 -13.88 -0.69
C ARG A 205 21.74 -14.09 -1.98
N VAL A 206 22.75 -13.24 -2.24
CA VAL A 206 23.64 -13.45 -3.37
C VAL A 206 24.37 -14.77 -3.21
N ASN A 207 24.92 -15.09 -2.04
CA ASN A 207 25.73 -16.30 -1.84
C ASN A 207 24.91 -17.59 -1.69
N GLU A 208 23.83 -17.53 -0.92
CA GLU A 208 23.03 -18.67 -0.45
C GLU A 208 21.68 -18.81 -1.19
N GLY A 209 21.18 -17.72 -1.77
CA GLY A 209 19.94 -17.68 -2.54
C GLY A 209 18.72 -17.11 -1.82
N TYR A 210 17.58 -17.09 -2.51
CA TYR A 210 16.28 -16.64 -1.99
C TYR A 210 15.46 -17.80 -1.47
N ALA A 211 15.08 -17.77 -0.18
CA ALA A 211 14.01 -18.64 0.30
C ALA A 211 12.66 -18.14 -0.24
N ILE A 212 11.91 -19.03 -0.89
CA ILE A 212 10.55 -18.75 -1.38
C ILE A 212 9.59 -19.60 -0.56
N ALA A 213 8.80 -18.97 0.32
CA ALA A 213 7.74 -19.70 1.03
C ALA A 213 6.67 -20.13 0.02
N ALA A 214 6.52 -21.44 -0.18
CA ALA A 214 5.70 -22.00 -1.24
C ALA A 214 4.46 -22.68 -0.68
N GLY A 215 4.51 -23.95 -0.30
CA GLY A 215 3.30 -24.63 0.17
C GLY A 215 3.57 -26.09 0.48
N ALA A 216 2.50 -26.86 0.66
CA ALA A 216 2.61 -28.28 1.02
C ALA A 216 3.46 -29.06 0.01
N GLU A 217 4.07 -30.15 0.46
CA GLU A 217 5.02 -30.97 -0.29
C GLU A 217 4.49 -31.45 -1.66
N HIS A 218 3.17 -31.68 -1.75
CA HIS A 218 2.50 -32.08 -2.99
C HIS A 218 1.53 -31.00 -3.51
N GLY A 219 1.71 -29.74 -3.09
CA GLY A 219 0.89 -28.60 -3.44
C GLY A 219 1.33 -27.90 -4.74
N GLN A 220 0.42 -27.10 -5.31
CA GLN A 220 0.68 -26.39 -6.56
C GLN A 220 1.70 -25.25 -6.40
N TYR A 221 1.73 -24.58 -5.24
CA TYR A 221 2.71 -23.51 -4.96
C TYR A 221 4.14 -24.04 -4.99
N LEU A 222 4.41 -25.19 -4.35
CA LEU A 222 5.75 -25.79 -4.33
C LEU A 222 6.18 -26.25 -5.73
N ARG A 223 5.30 -26.95 -6.45
CA ARG A 223 5.56 -27.35 -7.86
C ARG A 223 5.85 -26.16 -8.76
N PHE A 224 5.06 -25.09 -8.65
CA PHE A 224 5.29 -23.85 -9.39
C PHE A 224 6.65 -23.24 -9.04
N ALA A 225 6.96 -23.07 -7.76
CA ALA A 225 8.22 -22.47 -7.32
C ALA A 225 9.43 -23.31 -7.78
N GLN A 226 9.35 -24.65 -7.68
CA GLN A 226 10.36 -25.57 -8.19
C GLN A 226 10.55 -25.43 -9.71
N ALA A 227 9.46 -25.45 -10.49
CA ALA A 227 9.51 -25.26 -11.94
C ALA A 227 10.08 -23.88 -12.33
N LEU A 228 9.79 -22.85 -11.53
CA LEU A 228 10.26 -21.49 -11.72
C LEU A 228 11.77 -21.36 -11.50
N VAL A 229 12.35 -22.07 -10.54
CA VAL A 229 13.78 -21.99 -10.23
C VAL A 229 14.61 -23.03 -10.97
N ALA A 230 14.01 -24.16 -11.35
CA ALA A 230 14.67 -25.25 -12.06
C ALA A 230 15.35 -24.75 -13.34
N GLY A 231 16.61 -25.13 -13.53
CA GLY A 231 17.41 -24.77 -14.71
C GLY A 231 17.68 -23.27 -14.87
N THR A 232 17.50 -22.47 -13.82
CA THR A 232 17.87 -21.05 -13.79
C THR A 232 19.19 -20.87 -13.04
N ARG A 233 19.91 -19.77 -13.30
CA ARG A 233 21.09 -19.39 -12.51
C ARG A 233 20.71 -18.69 -11.19
N VAL A 234 19.42 -18.46 -10.96
CA VAL A 234 18.94 -17.84 -9.72
C VAL A 234 19.05 -18.88 -8.62
N ARG A 235 19.86 -18.60 -7.61
CA ARG A 235 19.88 -19.37 -6.37
C ARG A 235 18.59 -19.07 -5.61
N ALA A 236 17.62 -19.96 -5.67
CA ALA A 236 16.39 -19.84 -4.92
C ALA A 236 15.92 -21.22 -4.45
N MET A 237 15.44 -21.27 -3.21
CA MET A 237 15.02 -22.48 -2.51
C MET A 237 13.54 -22.36 -2.17
N PRO A 238 12.66 -23.05 -2.92
CA PRO A 238 11.27 -23.24 -2.53
C PRO A 238 11.18 -23.98 -1.20
N LEU A 239 10.45 -23.44 -0.23
CA LEU A 239 10.24 -24.04 1.09
C LEU A 239 8.88 -24.72 1.16
N VAL A 240 8.86 -25.89 1.79
CA VAL A 240 7.62 -26.58 2.19
C VAL A 240 7.01 -25.85 3.37
N THR A 241 5.71 -25.56 3.30
CA THR A 241 4.93 -24.88 4.34
C THR A 241 3.49 -25.42 4.35
N HIS A 242 2.67 -24.97 5.30
CA HIS A 242 1.23 -25.22 5.40
C HIS A 242 0.39 -24.30 4.49
N GLY A 243 1.01 -23.35 3.77
CA GLY A 243 0.35 -22.53 2.75
C GLY A 243 0.32 -21.03 3.05
N GLY A 244 -0.63 -20.33 2.42
CA GLY A 244 -0.61 -18.86 2.30
C GLY A 244 -0.50 -18.09 3.61
N ASP A 245 -1.19 -18.50 4.67
CA ASP A 245 -1.15 -17.73 5.93
C ASP A 245 0.19 -17.90 6.65
N GLU A 246 0.73 -19.13 6.66
CA GLU A 246 2.08 -19.36 7.16
C GLU A 246 3.11 -18.61 6.32
N ASN A 247 3.01 -18.66 4.99
CA ASN A 247 3.92 -17.98 4.08
C ASN A 247 3.99 -16.47 4.34
N LEU A 248 2.82 -15.84 4.57
CA LEU A 248 2.73 -14.42 4.90
C LEU A 248 3.33 -14.12 6.28
N ARG A 249 3.17 -15.01 7.28
CA ARG A 249 3.84 -14.84 8.59
C ARG A 249 5.35 -15.05 8.50
N LEU A 250 5.84 -16.00 7.70
CA LEU A 250 7.27 -16.17 7.45
C LEU A 250 7.87 -14.92 6.78
N LEU A 251 7.13 -14.33 5.84
CA LEU A 251 7.51 -13.06 5.20
C LEU A 251 7.49 -11.89 6.18
N ARG A 252 6.44 -11.77 7.02
CA ARG A 252 6.35 -10.76 8.09
C ARG A 252 7.53 -10.87 9.06
N ALA A 253 7.94 -12.08 9.40
CA ALA A 253 9.04 -12.36 10.32
C ALA A 253 10.44 -12.20 9.68
N GLY A 254 10.54 -11.85 8.40
CA GLY A 254 11.81 -11.74 7.67
C GLY A 254 12.53 -13.08 7.48
N LYS A 255 11.85 -14.21 7.67
CA LYS A 255 12.41 -15.57 7.47
C LYS A 255 12.51 -15.95 6.00
N VAL A 256 11.70 -15.31 5.16
CA VAL A 256 11.75 -15.39 3.70
C VAL A 256 11.62 -14.00 3.12
N SER A 257 12.14 -13.76 1.92
CA SER A 257 11.99 -12.46 1.24
C SER A 257 10.89 -12.48 0.18
N VAL A 258 10.41 -13.67 -0.19
CA VAL A 258 9.38 -13.89 -1.21
C VAL A 258 8.44 -15.00 -0.72
N ALA A 259 7.16 -14.83 -0.96
CA ALA A 259 6.13 -15.79 -0.59
C ALA A 259 5.07 -15.93 -1.68
N LEU A 260 4.55 -17.14 -1.85
CA LEU A 260 3.29 -17.38 -2.55
C LEU A 260 2.14 -17.25 -1.55
N ALA A 261 1.04 -16.62 -1.95
CA ALA A 261 -0.16 -16.50 -1.14
C ALA A 261 -1.40 -16.39 -2.02
N GLN A 262 -2.57 -16.58 -1.44
CA GLN A 262 -3.83 -16.21 -2.09
C GLN A 262 -4.04 -14.69 -1.94
N GLY A 263 -4.66 -14.05 -2.93
CA GLY A 263 -4.91 -12.61 -2.94
C GLY A 263 -5.81 -12.13 -1.79
N ASP A 264 -6.79 -12.95 -1.39
CA ASP A 264 -7.66 -12.69 -0.24
C ASP A 264 -6.89 -12.76 1.09
N ALA A 265 -6.02 -13.76 1.27
CA ALA A 265 -5.16 -13.85 2.45
C ALA A 265 -4.11 -12.73 2.50
N ALA A 266 -3.57 -12.31 1.35
CA ALA A 266 -2.66 -11.18 1.28
C ALA A 266 -3.35 -9.86 1.70
N LEU A 267 -4.62 -9.68 1.33
CA LEU A 267 -5.43 -8.55 1.82
C LEU A 267 -5.64 -8.63 3.33
N ASP A 268 -6.04 -9.80 3.84
CA ASP A 268 -6.24 -10.02 5.28
C ASP A 268 -4.96 -9.71 6.07
N ALA A 269 -3.79 -10.11 5.58
CA ALA A 269 -2.50 -9.80 6.19
C ALA A 269 -2.15 -8.30 6.12
N TYR A 270 -2.38 -7.67 4.97
CA TYR A 270 -2.13 -6.25 4.77
C TYR A 270 -2.95 -5.38 5.73
N GLU A 271 -4.22 -5.74 5.93
CA GLU A 271 -5.15 -5.03 6.80
C GLU A 271 -5.13 -5.50 8.26
N GLY A 272 -4.50 -6.63 8.58
CA GLY A 272 -4.48 -7.19 9.93
C GLY A 272 -5.84 -7.72 10.37
N LYS A 273 -6.55 -8.41 9.47
CA LYS A 273 -7.90 -8.94 9.70
C LYS A 273 -7.92 -10.46 9.68
N HIS A 274 -9.04 -11.03 10.15
CA HIS A 274 -9.30 -12.47 10.11
C HIS A 274 -8.16 -13.30 10.71
N ALA A 275 -7.51 -14.16 9.93
CA ALA A 275 -6.39 -14.99 10.37
C ALA A 275 -5.21 -14.18 10.92
N PHE A 276 -5.13 -12.88 10.60
CA PHE A 276 -4.06 -11.97 10.99
C PHE A 276 -4.50 -10.93 12.04
N ALA A 277 -5.67 -11.08 12.67
CA ALA A 277 -6.16 -10.14 13.68
C ALA A 277 -5.19 -10.00 14.86
N GLU A 278 -4.56 -11.10 15.29
CA GLU A 278 -3.56 -11.10 16.36
C GLU A 278 -2.18 -10.60 15.88
N ASP A 279 -1.86 -10.81 14.60
CA ASP A 279 -0.60 -10.36 14.00
C ASP A 279 -0.56 -8.84 13.72
N GLY A 280 -1.74 -8.24 13.50
CA GLY A 280 -1.89 -6.85 13.09
C GLY A 280 -1.53 -6.56 11.62
N PRO A 281 -1.76 -5.32 11.16
CA PRO A 281 -1.59 -4.94 9.75
C PRO A 281 -0.13 -5.03 9.27
N GLN A 282 0.09 -5.65 8.12
CA GLN A 282 1.38 -5.69 7.44
C GLN A 282 1.45 -4.65 6.31
N ALA A 283 1.51 -3.37 6.66
CA ALA A 283 1.50 -2.26 5.70
C ALA A 283 2.68 -2.25 4.71
N SER A 284 3.78 -2.97 5.00
CA SER A 284 4.95 -3.12 4.13
C SER A 284 4.79 -4.22 3.06
N LEU A 285 3.73 -5.04 3.13
CA LEU A 285 3.48 -6.12 2.17
C LEU A 285 3.22 -5.55 0.76
N ARG A 286 3.90 -6.08 -0.25
CA ARG A 286 3.74 -5.67 -1.65
C ARG A 286 3.53 -6.87 -2.55
N ALA A 287 2.62 -6.74 -3.51
CA ALA A 287 2.49 -7.72 -4.58
C ALA A 287 3.58 -7.52 -5.63
N ILE A 288 4.21 -8.61 -6.06
CA ILE A 288 5.00 -8.63 -7.30
C ILE A 288 4.05 -8.78 -8.48
N GLY A 289 3.13 -9.75 -8.39
CA GLY A 289 2.04 -9.88 -9.34
C GLY A 289 1.23 -11.17 -9.15
N SER A 290 0.16 -11.26 -9.92
CA SER A 290 -0.78 -12.38 -9.99
C SER A 290 -0.27 -13.47 -10.93
N LEU A 291 -0.32 -14.71 -10.46
CA LEU A 291 0.22 -15.87 -11.14
C LEU A 291 -0.88 -16.60 -11.93
N TYR A 292 -1.88 -17.12 -11.22
CA TYR A 292 -2.97 -17.91 -11.80
C TYR A 292 -4.20 -17.90 -10.88
N PRO A 293 -5.41 -18.16 -11.41
CA PRO A 293 -6.61 -18.27 -10.59
C PRO A 293 -6.65 -19.57 -9.78
N GLU A 294 -7.22 -19.48 -8.58
CA GLU A 294 -7.47 -20.61 -7.70
C GLU A 294 -8.98 -20.68 -7.36
N PRO A 295 -9.77 -21.44 -8.14
CA PRO A 295 -11.19 -21.61 -7.89
C PRO A 295 -11.47 -22.45 -6.63
N VAL A 296 -12.61 -22.15 -5.99
CA VAL A 296 -13.13 -22.97 -4.89
C VAL A 296 -13.75 -24.24 -5.45
N HIS A 297 -13.30 -25.37 -4.93
CA HIS A 297 -13.82 -26.71 -5.15
C HIS A 297 -14.58 -27.16 -3.90
N VAL A 298 -15.83 -27.57 -4.06
CA VAL A 298 -16.63 -28.20 -3.00
C VAL A 298 -16.95 -29.62 -3.45
N LEU A 299 -16.24 -30.59 -2.91
CA LEU A 299 -16.36 -32.00 -3.27
C LEU A 299 -17.25 -32.73 -2.28
N VAL A 300 -18.18 -33.54 -2.80
CA VAL A 300 -19.01 -34.48 -2.04
C VAL A 300 -19.01 -35.83 -2.75
N ARG A 301 -19.43 -36.88 -2.07
CA ARG A 301 -19.70 -38.18 -2.73
C ARG A 301 -20.87 -38.02 -3.71
N ASP A 302 -20.80 -38.69 -4.85
CA ASP A 302 -21.81 -38.58 -5.91
C ASP A 302 -23.23 -38.90 -5.40
N GLY A 303 -23.35 -39.99 -4.63
CA GLY A 303 -24.60 -40.41 -3.99
C GLY A 303 -25.06 -39.60 -2.77
N ASP A 304 -24.32 -38.57 -2.33
CA ASP A 304 -24.80 -37.70 -1.26
C ASP A 304 -26.02 -36.87 -1.74
N PRO A 305 -27.07 -36.67 -0.92
CA PRO A 305 -28.24 -35.90 -1.33
C PRO A 305 -27.98 -34.39 -1.49
N ALA A 306 -26.88 -33.82 -0.95
CA ALA A 306 -26.60 -32.38 -1.02
C ALA A 306 -26.54 -31.88 -2.47
N ARG A 307 -27.22 -30.79 -2.81
CA ARG A 307 -27.18 -30.19 -4.17
C ARG A 307 -26.59 -28.78 -4.16
N SER A 308 -26.49 -28.17 -2.99
CA SER A 308 -25.90 -26.87 -2.73
C SER A 308 -25.00 -26.93 -1.49
N VAL A 309 -24.13 -25.93 -1.31
CA VAL A 309 -23.33 -25.78 -0.08
C VAL A 309 -24.23 -25.58 1.15
N SER A 310 -25.41 -25.00 0.97
CA SER A 310 -26.41 -24.80 2.03
C SER A 310 -26.91 -26.11 2.66
N ASP A 311 -26.84 -27.22 1.90
CA ASP A 311 -27.22 -28.56 2.34
C ASP A 311 -26.15 -29.24 3.22
N LEU A 312 -24.99 -28.60 3.40
CA LEU A 312 -23.92 -29.09 4.25
C LEU A 312 -24.13 -28.78 5.73
N ARG A 313 -25.28 -28.21 6.11
CA ARG A 313 -25.66 -28.01 7.51
C ARG A 313 -25.73 -29.35 8.24
N GLY A 314 -25.12 -29.41 9.41
CA GLY A 314 -24.96 -30.59 10.27
C GLY A 314 -23.91 -31.59 9.78
N ARG A 315 -23.20 -31.31 8.67
CA ARG A 315 -22.23 -32.23 8.07
C ARG A 315 -20.84 -32.06 8.63
N ARG A 316 -19.98 -33.06 8.39
CA ARG A 316 -18.53 -33.00 8.67
C ARG A 316 -17.82 -32.50 7.43
N ILE A 317 -17.06 -31.42 7.54
CA ILE A 317 -16.50 -30.73 6.38
C ILE A 317 -15.00 -30.59 6.59
N ALA A 318 -14.20 -31.16 5.69
CA ALA A 318 -12.78 -30.85 5.62
C ALA A 318 -12.60 -29.45 5.03
N VAL A 319 -12.11 -28.51 5.83
CA VAL A 319 -12.03 -27.09 5.47
C VAL A 319 -10.61 -26.62 5.14
N GLY A 320 -9.61 -27.51 5.20
CA GLY A 320 -8.20 -27.18 5.04
C GLY A 320 -7.46 -27.06 6.37
N GLU A 321 -6.13 -27.18 6.32
CA GLU A 321 -5.26 -27.16 7.49
C GLU A 321 -5.16 -25.76 8.11
N ARG A 322 -4.80 -25.71 9.40
CA ARG A 322 -4.38 -24.45 10.02
C ARG A 322 -3.16 -23.90 9.29
N GLY A 323 -3.15 -22.59 9.04
CA GLY A 323 -2.09 -21.92 8.29
C GLY A 323 -2.29 -21.93 6.77
N ALA A 324 -3.29 -22.64 6.26
CA ALA A 324 -3.68 -22.57 4.86
C ALA A 324 -4.71 -21.45 4.63
N ALA A 325 -4.41 -20.53 3.72
CA ALA A 325 -5.34 -19.48 3.30
C ALA A 325 -6.68 -20.06 2.77
N SER A 326 -6.66 -21.27 2.22
CA SER A 326 -7.85 -21.96 1.71
C SER A 326 -8.88 -22.22 2.80
N ARG A 327 -8.44 -22.35 4.07
CA ARG A 327 -9.34 -22.48 5.23
C ARG A 327 -10.14 -21.20 5.45
N GLY A 328 -9.50 -20.04 5.41
CA GLY A 328 -10.18 -18.75 5.50
C GLY A 328 -11.24 -18.60 4.41
N THR A 329 -10.88 -18.93 3.17
CA THR A 329 -11.83 -18.91 2.03
C THR A 329 -12.97 -19.90 2.21
N ALA A 330 -12.71 -21.14 2.66
CA ALA A 330 -13.74 -22.16 2.88
C ALA A 330 -14.77 -21.72 3.92
N MET A 331 -14.31 -21.14 5.04
CA MET A 331 -15.19 -20.59 6.08
C MET A 331 -16.04 -19.43 5.56
N ARG A 332 -15.46 -18.53 4.74
CA ARG A 332 -16.21 -17.44 4.09
C ARG A 332 -17.27 -17.96 3.10
N VAL A 333 -16.97 -19.02 2.36
CA VAL A 333 -17.94 -19.67 1.46
C VAL A 333 -19.10 -20.27 2.25
N LEU A 334 -18.82 -21.02 3.33
CA LEU A 334 -19.86 -21.58 4.20
C LEU A 334 -20.75 -20.48 4.82
N ALA A 335 -20.14 -19.41 5.33
CA ALA A 335 -20.85 -18.26 5.87
C ALA A 335 -21.73 -17.56 4.82
N ALA A 336 -21.25 -17.41 3.58
CA ALA A 336 -22.02 -16.83 2.47
C ALA A 336 -23.24 -17.69 2.07
N HIS A 337 -23.23 -18.98 2.40
CA HIS A 337 -24.34 -19.91 2.28
C HIS A 337 -25.20 -20.01 3.56
N GLY A 338 -24.97 -19.16 4.56
CA GLY A 338 -25.76 -19.10 5.78
C GLY A 338 -25.47 -20.25 6.76
N LEU A 339 -24.24 -20.79 6.74
CA LEU A 339 -23.75 -21.73 7.74
C LEU A 339 -22.78 -20.99 8.66
N ALA A 340 -23.15 -20.87 9.94
CA ALA A 340 -22.24 -20.44 10.99
C ALA A 340 -21.35 -21.60 11.44
N ASP A 341 -20.24 -21.32 12.12
CA ASP A 341 -19.28 -22.34 12.60
C ASP A 341 -19.93 -23.46 13.43
N LYS A 342 -21.02 -23.15 14.16
CA LYS A 342 -21.78 -24.12 14.96
C LYS A 342 -22.69 -25.04 14.14
N ASP A 343 -22.92 -24.72 12.87
CA ASP A 343 -23.87 -25.41 12.00
C ASP A 343 -23.24 -26.60 11.28
N PHE A 344 -21.95 -26.86 11.45
CA PHE A 344 -21.23 -27.99 10.85
C PHE A 344 -20.05 -28.41 11.74
N LYS A 345 -19.47 -29.59 11.49
CA LYS A 345 -18.24 -30.04 12.15
C LYS A 345 -17.06 -29.80 11.22
N ALA A 346 -16.23 -28.80 11.54
CA ALA A 346 -15.01 -28.51 10.79
C ALA A 346 -13.91 -29.54 11.11
N GLU A 347 -13.36 -30.16 10.07
CA GLU A 347 -12.14 -30.97 10.15
C GLU A 347 -10.99 -30.21 9.48
N GLU A 348 -9.97 -29.86 10.26
CA GLU A 348 -8.86 -28.99 9.82
C GLU A 348 -7.72 -29.83 9.22
N VAL A 349 -7.99 -30.46 8.08
CA VAL A 349 -7.06 -31.36 7.40
C VAL A 349 -6.81 -30.93 5.95
N GLY A 350 -5.64 -31.24 5.42
CA GLY A 350 -5.24 -30.85 4.06
C GLY A 350 -5.97 -31.66 2.99
N LEU A 351 -5.86 -31.22 1.73
CA LEU A 351 -6.58 -31.83 0.61
C LEU A 351 -6.39 -33.35 0.54
N GLY A 352 -5.15 -33.86 0.64
CA GLY A 352 -4.88 -35.29 0.57
C GLY A 352 -5.61 -36.09 1.65
N THR A 353 -5.42 -35.70 2.91
CA THR A 353 -6.10 -36.32 4.06
C THR A 353 -7.62 -36.17 3.99
N GLY A 354 -8.11 -35.00 3.56
CA GLY A 354 -9.54 -34.72 3.37
C GLY A 354 -10.19 -35.60 2.31
N LEU A 355 -9.51 -35.83 1.17
CA LEU A 355 -10.00 -36.72 0.11
C LEU A 355 -10.06 -38.18 0.58
N VAL A 356 -9.04 -38.64 1.33
CA VAL A 356 -9.05 -39.97 1.95
C VAL A 356 -10.21 -40.09 2.94
N ALA A 357 -10.40 -39.10 3.81
CA ALA A 357 -11.49 -39.07 4.77
C ALA A 357 -12.88 -39.02 4.09
N LEU A 358 -13.00 -38.31 2.96
CA LEU A 358 -14.24 -38.23 2.18
C LEU A 358 -14.61 -39.60 1.59
N ARG A 359 -13.62 -40.30 1.04
CA ARG A 359 -13.74 -41.68 0.53
C ARG A 359 -14.11 -42.66 1.64
N GLN A 360 -13.53 -42.51 2.82
CA GLN A 360 -13.80 -43.35 4.00
C GLN A 360 -15.07 -42.96 4.76
N ASN A 361 -15.87 -42.02 4.24
CA ASN A 361 -17.07 -41.51 4.90
C ASN A 361 -16.80 -40.95 6.33
N GLN A 362 -15.59 -40.46 6.57
CA GLN A 362 -15.18 -39.77 7.80
C GLN A 362 -15.49 -38.27 7.74
N VAL A 363 -15.50 -37.70 6.54
CA VAL A 363 -16.11 -36.39 6.24
C VAL A 363 -17.16 -36.53 5.15
N ASP A 364 -18.05 -35.56 5.04
CA ASP A 364 -19.16 -35.52 4.08
C ASP A 364 -18.88 -34.58 2.91
N ALA A 365 -18.02 -33.58 3.13
CA ALA A 365 -17.55 -32.65 2.10
C ALA A 365 -16.08 -32.27 2.30
N VAL A 366 -15.42 -31.90 1.21
CA VAL A 366 -14.09 -31.28 1.19
C VAL A 366 -14.20 -29.95 0.47
N ILE A 367 -13.76 -28.86 1.10
CA ILE A 367 -13.66 -27.55 0.46
C ILE A 367 -12.19 -27.21 0.29
N GLN A 368 -11.78 -26.90 -0.95
CA GLN A 368 -10.41 -26.54 -1.27
C GLN A 368 -10.35 -25.37 -2.24
N VAL A 369 -9.36 -24.51 -2.08
CA VAL A 369 -8.98 -23.47 -3.04
C VAL A 369 -7.69 -23.91 -3.70
N ILE A 370 -7.72 -24.13 -5.01
CA ILE A 370 -6.57 -24.67 -5.75
C ILE A 370 -6.70 -24.38 -7.25
N GLY A 371 -5.58 -24.09 -7.91
CA GLY A 371 -5.51 -23.90 -9.37
C GLY A 371 -5.94 -25.14 -10.16
N VAL A 372 -6.49 -24.92 -11.36
CA VAL A 372 -6.97 -25.98 -12.26
C VAL A 372 -5.98 -26.22 -13.41
N PRO A 373 -5.76 -27.47 -13.84
CA PRO A 373 -6.23 -28.71 -13.21
C PRO A 373 -5.46 -29.03 -11.92
N ALA A 374 -6.13 -29.64 -10.94
CA ALA A 374 -5.49 -30.17 -9.75
C ALA A 374 -5.41 -31.70 -9.80
N ASP A 375 -4.19 -32.26 -9.88
CA ASP A 375 -3.95 -33.70 -9.99
C ASP A 375 -4.64 -34.49 -8.89
N SER A 376 -4.51 -34.06 -7.62
CA SER A 376 -5.15 -34.75 -6.49
C SER A 376 -6.68 -34.82 -6.59
N ILE A 377 -7.32 -33.80 -7.19
CA ILE A 377 -8.78 -33.80 -7.40
C ILE A 377 -9.14 -34.70 -8.59
N ARG A 378 -8.37 -34.62 -9.68
CA ARG A 378 -8.54 -35.48 -10.85
C ARG A 378 -8.45 -36.95 -10.46
N ASP A 379 -7.41 -37.32 -9.72
CA ASP A 379 -7.13 -38.70 -9.33
C ASP A 379 -8.20 -39.20 -8.37
N ALA A 380 -8.63 -38.38 -7.40
CA ALA A 380 -9.75 -38.73 -6.51
C ALA A 380 -11.08 -38.93 -7.26
N LEU A 381 -11.38 -38.11 -8.27
CA LEU A 381 -12.57 -38.27 -9.13
C LEU A 381 -12.48 -39.49 -10.05
N ALA A 382 -11.27 -39.94 -10.41
CA ALA A 382 -11.06 -41.16 -11.17
C ALA A 382 -11.21 -42.43 -10.32
N GLU A 383 -10.81 -42.37 -9.05
CA GLU A 383 -10.82 -43.53 -8.13
C GLU A 383 -12.15 -43.71 -7.39
N THR A 384 -12.87 -42.62 -7.09
CA THR A 384 -14.06 -42.63 -6.24
C THR A 384 -15.20 -41.83 -6.90
N PRO A 385 -16.46 -42.30 -6.84
CA PRO A 385 -17.62 -41.52 -7.29
C PRO A 385 -17.81 -40.26 -6.44
N LEU A 386 -17.22 -39.16 -6.88
CA LEU A 386 -17.31 -37.83 -6.27
C LEU A 386 -17.91 -36.86 -7.29
N ARG A 387 -18.45 -35.74 -6.79
CA ARG A 387 -18.92 -34.63 -7.63
C ARG A 387 -18.66 -33.29 -6.97
N LEU A 388 -18.64 -32.25 -7.80
CA LEU A 388 -18.48 -30.86 -7.37
C LEU A 388 -19.85 -30.20 -7.16
N LEU A 389 -20.03 -29.53 -6.02
CA LEU A 389 -21.17 -28.64 -5.78
C LEU A 389 -20.88 -27.26 -6.38
N PRO A 390 -21.82 -26.68 -7.14
CA PRO A 390 -21.73 -25.28 -7.54
C PRO A 390 -21.98 -24.36 -6.33
N LEU A 391 -21.40 -23.16 -6.37
CA LEU A 391 -21.80 -22.09 -5.46
C LEU A 391 -23.08 -21.43 -5.96
N ASP A 392 -23.90 -20.99 -5.00
CA ASP A 392 -25.15 -20.29 -5.30
C ASP A 392 -24.85 -18.88 -5.78
N GLU A 393 -25.64 -18.37 -6.72
CA GLU A 393 -25.45 -17.04 -7.30
C GLU A 393 -25.45 -15.93 -6.22
N LYS A 394 -26.31 -16.06 -5.21
CA LYS A 394 -26.36 -15.13 -4.07
C LYS A 394 -25.04 -15.12 -3.28
N ALA A 395 -24.45 -16.29 -3.04
CA ALA A 395 -23.18 -16.41 -2.33
C ALA A 395 -22.02 -15.84 -3.16
N ILE A 396 -22.00 -16.11 -4.48
CA ILE A 396 -21.02 -15.53 -5.42
C ILE A 396 -21.09 -14.00 -5.40
N VAL A 397 -22.30 -13.43 -5.52
CA VAL A 397 -22.49 -11.96 -5.47
C VAL A 397 -22.00 -11.38 -4.15
N ALA A 398 -22.33 -12.03 -3.02
CA ALA A 398 -21.92 -11.57 -1.70
C ALA A 398 -20.39 -11.57 -1.55
N LEU A 399 -19.73 -12.67 -1.90
CA LEU A 399 -18.28 -12.84 -1.77
C LEU A 399 -17.50 -11.87 -2.66
N VAL A 400 -17.93 -11.70 -3.91
CA VAL A 400 -17.29 -10.75 -4.84
C VAL A 400 -17.57 -9.29 -4.41
N GLY A 401 -18.78 -9.00 -3.94
CA GLY A 401 -19.20 -7.66 -3.51
C GLY A 401 -18.46 -7.14 -2.27
N GLN A 402 -17.97 -8.02 -1.40
CA GLN A 402 -17.15 -7.66 -0.23
C GLN A 402 -15.77 -7.10 -0.61
N LYS A 403 -15.37 -7.20 -1.88
CA LYS A 403 -14.02 -6.82 -2.36
C LYS A 403 -12.89 -7.52 -1.59
N ALA A 404 -13.16 -8.73 -1.12
CA ALA A 404 -12.22 -9.55 -0.34
C ALA A 404 -11.21 -10.32 -1.23
N GLY A 405 -10.94 -9.88 -2.46
CA GLY A 405 -10.04 -10.59 -3.38
C GLY A 405 -10.66 -11.69 -4.24
N TYR A 406 -11.98 -11.85 -4.21
CA TYR A 406 -12.69 -12.84 -5.01
C TYR A 406 -13.21 -12.29 -6.33
N PHE A 407 -13.16 -13.11 -7.37
CA PHE A 407 -13.80 -12.87 -8.65
C PHE A 407 -14.61 -14.09 -9.09
N ARG A 408 -15.60 -13.87 -9.96
CA ARG A 408 -16.43 -14.93 -10.52
C ARG A 408 -15.57 -15.89 -11.34
N ALA A 409 -15.81 -17.19 -11.18
CA ALA A 409 -15.13 -18.22 -11.94
C ALA A 409 -16.08 -19.39 -12.26
N ALA A 410 -15.64 -20.27 -13.15
CA ALA A 410 -16.26 -21.55 -13.36
C ALA A 410 -15.18 -22.60 -13.63
N ILE A 411 -15.34 -23.79 -13.07
CA ILE A 411 -14.54 -24.95 -13.47
C ILE A 411 -15.14 -25.46 -14.77
N ALA A 412 -14.35 -25.45 -15.85
CA ALA A 412 -14.83 -25.76 -17.19
C ALA A 412 -15.15 -27.27 -17.35
N PRO A 413 -16.10 -27.63 -18.23
CA PRO A 413 -16.30 -29.02 -18.64
C PRO A 413 -14.98 -29.66 -19.12
N GLY A 414 -14.80 -30.95 -18.84
CA GLY A 414 -13.59 -31.68 -19.23
C GLY A 414 -12.35 -31.40 -18.37
N THR A 415 -12.42 -30.50 -17.38
CA THR A 415 -11.30 -30.27 -16.44
C THR A 415 -10.98 -31.54 -15.64
N TYR A 416 -12.02 -32.30 -15.26
CA TYR A 416 -11.90 -33.54 -14.50
C TYR A 416 -12.74 -34.66 -15.14
N PRO A 417 -12.41 -35.94 -14.89
CA PRO A 417 -13.23 -37.08 -15.31
C PRO A 417 -14.68 -36.93 -14.86
N GLY A 418 -15.63 -37.25 -15.74
CA GLY A 418 -17.06 -37.17 -15.45
C GLY A 418 -17.67 -35.76 -15.42
N LEU A 419 -16.86 -34.70 -15.54
CA LEU A 419 -17.36 -33.32 -15.50
C LEU A 419 -17.83 -32.83 -16.88
N SER A 420 -19.11 -33.01 -17.19
CA SER A 420 -19.70 -32.63 -18.48
C SER A 420 -20.30 -31.22 -18.53
N ALA A 421 -20.53 -30.58 -17.38
CA ALA A 421 -21.12 -29.25 -17.27
C ALA A 421 -20.22 -28.31 -16.43
N PRO A 422 -20.25 -26.98 -16.69
CA PRO A 422 -19.46 -26.03 -15.94
C PRO A 422 -19.95 -25.93 -14.48
N VAL A 423 -19.03 -25.87 -13.53
CA VAL A 423 -19.35 -25.67 -12.10
C VAL A 423 -19.10 -24.21 -11.75
N ARG A 424 -20.17 -23.47 -11.48
CA ARG A 424 -20.10 -22.06 -11.07
C ARG A 424 -19.48 -21.95 -9.68
N THR A 425 -18.54 -21.02 -9.54
CA THR A 425 -17.81 -20.80 -8.28
C THR A 425 -17.22 -19.39 -8.24
N ILE A 426 -16.41 -19.12 -7.22
CA ILE A 426 -15.50 -17.97 -7.18
C ILE A 426 -14.05 -18.47 -7.28
N ALA A 427 -13.14 -17.58 -7.61
CA ALA A 427 -11.71 -17.79 -7.49
C ALA A 427 -11.04 -16.61 -6.80
N THR A 428 -9.88 -16.88 -6.20
CA THR A 428 -8.89 -15.89 -5.78
C THR A 428 -7.67 -16.01 -6.68
N ALA A 429 -6.77 -15.04 -6.67
CA ALA A 429 -5.53 -15.14 -7.41
C ALA A 429 -4.43 -15.73 -6.52
N ALA A 430 -3.68 -16.71 -7.03
CA ALA A 430 -2.35 -16.99 -6.49
C ALA A 430 -1.46 -15.79 -6.81
N VAL A 431 -0.82 -15.20 -5.81
CA VAL A 431 0.03 -14.02 -5.93
C VAL A 431 1.43 -14.32 -5.41
N LEU A 432 2.42 -13.71 -6.06
CA LEU A 432 3.78 -13.63 -5.52
C LEU A 432 3.91 -12.30 -4.77
N VAL A 433 4.32 -12.35 -3.51
CA VAL A 433 4.41 -11.17 -2.64
C VAL A 433 5.81 -11.05 -2.02
N THR A 434 6.16 -9.84 -1.60
CA THR A 434 7.40 -9.51 -0.93
C THR A 434 7.19 -8.46 0.17
N GLY A 435 8.18 -8.32 1.04
CA GLY A 435 8.26 -7.30 2.08
C GLY A 435 9.25 -6.19 1.71
N PRO A 436 9.75 -5.44 2.70
CA PRO A 436 10.69 -4.33 2.46
C PRO A 436 12.13 -4.79 2.17
N ASP A 437 12.45 -6.08 2.34
CA ASP A 437 13.83 -6.58 2.38
C ASP A 437 14.50 -6.71 1.00
N LEU A 438 13.70 -6.72 -0.07
CA LEU A 438 14.21 -6.81 -1.45
C LEU A 438 14.38 -5.41 -2.04
N SER A 439 15.53 -5.18 -2.67
CA SER A 439 15.76 -3.97 -3.44
C SER A 439 14.93 -3.94 -4.72
N ASP A 440 14.67 -2.74 -5.26
CA ASP A 440 13.99 -2.54 -6.54
C ASP A 440 14.58 -3.40 -7.67
N ALA A 441 15.90 -3.54 -7.71
CA ALA A 441 16.59 -4.35 -8.70
C ALA A 441 16.25 -5.85 -8.53
N GLU A 442 16.29 -6.38 -7.30
CA GLU A 442 15.94 -7.78 -7.02
C GLU A 442 14.47 -8.06 -7.37
N VAL A 443 13.56 -7.15 -7.04
CA VAL A 443 12.14 -7.28 -7.37
C VAL A 443 11.92 -7.24 -8.89
N ALA A 444 12.60 -6.34 -9.61
CA ALA A 444 12.51 -6.27 -11.07
C ALA A 444 13.08 -7.53 -11.74
N ASP A 445 14.19 -8.07 -11.25
CA ASP A 445 14.78 -9.32 -11.72
C ASP A 445 13.85 -10.51 -11.50
N LEU A 446 13.25 -10.61 -10.30
CA LEU A 446 12.29 -11.65 -9.98
C LEU A 446 11.02 -11.53 -10.83
N THR A 447 10.52 -10.32 -11.04
CA THR A 447 9.37 -10.07 -11.94
C THR A 447 9.69 -10.55 -13.36
N ARG A 448 10.87 -10.18 -13.89
CA ARG A 448 11.35 -10.65 -15.19
C ARG A 448 11.63 -12.15 -15.24
N LEU A 449 11.88 -12.81 -14.11
CA LEU A 449 12.06 -14.26 -14.04
C LEU A 449 10.72 -14.99 -14.17
N VAL A 450 9.68 -14.45 -13.51
CA VAL A 450 8.33 -15.02 -13.46
C VAL A 450 7.62 -14.86 -14.80
N TYR A 451 7.57 -13.64 -15.35
CA TYR A 451 6.76 -13.32 -16.53
C TYR A 451 7.53 -13.36 -17.85
N ARG A 452 8.71 -14.00 -17.88
CA ARG A 452 9.49 -14.12 -19.12
C ARG A 452 8.76 -15.01 -20.12
N ASN A 453 8.60 -14.51 -21.35
CA ASN A 453 8.12 -15.32 -22.46
C ASN A 453 9.08 -16.48 -22.79
N GLY A 454 8.55 -17.57 -23.35
CA GLY A 454 9.33 -18.72 -23.83
C GLY A 454 9.81 -19.70 -22.76
N ARG A 455 9.36 -19.57 -21.51
CA ARG A 455 9.58 -20.58 -20.48
C ARG A 455 8.48 -21.64 -20.53
N ASP A 456 8.89 -22.88 -20.74
CA ASP A 456 7.99 -24.02 -20.59
C ASP A 456 8.00 -24.50 -19.13
N LEU A 457 7.16 -23.87 -18.29
CA LEU A 457 6.98 -24.27 -16.90
C LEU A 457 6.15 -25.56 -16.77
N VAL A 458 5.36 -25.89 -17.80
CA VAL A 458 4.57 -27.12 -17.84
C VAL A 458 5.47 -28.32 -18.01
N ALA A 459 6.42 -28.28 -18.96
CA ALA A 459 7.44 -29.32 -19.12
C ALA A 459 8.37 -29.46 -17.90
N ARG A 460 8.39 -28.46 -17.00
CA ARG A 460 9.11 -28.47 -15.72
C ARG A 460 8.25 -28.95 -14.55
N GLY A 461 7.05 -29.46 -14.82
CA GLY A 461 6.18 -30.09 -13.81
C GLY A 461 5.18 -29.15 -13.16
N SER A 462 4.92 -27.96 -13.71
CA SER A 462 3.89 -27.04 -13.20
C SER A 462 2.83 -26.71 -14.27
N ALA A 463 1.67 -27.38 -14.19
CA ALA A 463 0.52 -27.04 -15.03
C ALA A 463 0.08 -25.58 -14.85
N GLN A 464 0.13 -25.07 -13.60
CA GLN A 464 -0.23 -23.68 -13.29
C GLN A 464 0.74 -22.67 -13.91
N GLY A 465 2.00 -23.07 -14.11
CA GLY A 465 2.99 -22.25 -14.81
C GLY A 465 2.61 -21.90 -16.25
N GLY A 466 1.74 -22.69 -16.90
CA GLY A 466 1.20 -22.38 -18.23
C GLY A 466 0.19 -21.23 -18.26
N GLN A 467 -0.27 -20.75 -17.11
CA GLN A 467 -1.26 -19.67 -16.98
C GLN A 467 -0.64 -18.30 -16.68
N ILE A 468 0.68 -18.24 -16.47
CA ILE A 468 1.39 -16.99 -16.19
C ILE A 468 1.41 -16.11 -17.44
N ALA A 469 0.90 -14.88 -17.32
CA ALA A 469 0.98 -13.90 -18.40
C ALA A 469 1.11 -12.48 -17.87
N VAL A 470 1.86 -11.63 -18.58
CA VAL A 470 1.96 -10.19 -18.27
C VAL A 470 0.58 -9.52 -18.28
N ALA A 471 -0.29 -9.93 -19.21
CA ALA A 471 -1.64 -9.38 -19.36
C ALA A 471 -2.54 -9.63 -18.13
N THR A 472 -2.32 -10.71 -17.40
CA THR A 472 -3.10 -11.09 -16.21
C THR A 472 -2.37 -10.82 -14.90
N ALA A 473 -1.12 -10.37 -14.94
CA ALA A 473 -0.25 -10.14 -13.78
C ALA A 473 -0.80 -9.15 -12.72
N ARG A 474 -1.82 -8.37 -13.06
CA ARG A 474 -2.49 -7.42 -12.16
C ARG A 474 -3.90 -7.83 -11.75
N GLN A 475 -4.42 -8.92 -12.30
CA GLN A 475 -5.77 -9.39 -12.00
C GLN A 475 -5.83 -9.97 -10.59
N GLY A 476 -6.80 -9.52 -9.80
CA GLY A 476 -7.00 -10.02 -8.43
C GLY A 476 -5.99 -9.50 -7.41
N LEU A 477 -5.14 -8.52 -7.75
CA LEU A 477 -4.26 -7.88 -6.77
C LEU A 477 -5.08 -7.01 -5.82
N MET A 478 -5.06 -7.35 -4.53
CA MET A 478 -5.80 -6.64 -3.47
C MET A 478 -4.91 -5.78 -2.57
N ILE A 479 -3.60 -5.85 -2.77
CA ILE A 479 -2.60 -5.08 -2.02
C ILE A 479 -1.77 -4.23 -3.00
N PRO A 480 -1.11 -3.16 -2.54
CA PRO A 480 -0.27 -2.34 -3.41
C PRO A 480 0.80 -3.17 -4.12
N GLN A 481 0.91 -2.99 -5.43
CA GLN A 481 1.99 -3.59 -6.21
C GLN A 481 3.33 -2.91 -5.89
N HIS A 482 4.41 -3.68 -5.84
CA HIS A 482 5.76 -3.13 -5.73
C HIS A 482 6.10 -2.29 -6.96
N LEU A 483 6.59 -1.06 -6.79
CA LEU A 483 6.83 -0.12 -7.89
C LEU A 483 7.78 -0.69 -8.95
N ALA A 484 8.86 -1.34 -8.52
CA ALA A 484 9.80 -1.98 -9.43
C ALA A 484 9.18 -3.14 -10.23
N ALA A 485 8.24 -3.89 -9.63
CA ALA A 485 7.52 -4.95 -10.33
C ALA A 485 6.57 -4.36 -11.38
N ALA A 486 5.84 -3.29 -11.03
CA ALA A 486 4.98 -2.58 -11.97
C ALA A 486 5.77 -2.08 -13.18
N LYS A 487 6.90 -1.37 -12.95
CA LYS A 487 7.78 -0.89 -14.02
C LYS A 487 8.32 -2.02 -14.89
N ALA A 488 8.72 -3.14 -14.29
CA ALA A 488 9.22 -4.30 -15.03
C ALA A 488 8.12 -4.94 -15.91
N LEU A 489 6.89 -5.08 -15.40
CA LEU A 489 5.76 -5.58 -16.19
C LEU A 489 5.40 -4.65 -17.35
N ASP A 490 5.41 -3.33 -17.12
CA ASP A 490 5.10 -2.36 -18.18
C ASP A 490 6.15 -2.39 -19.30
N ALA A 491 7.42 -2.58 -18.95
CA ALA A 491 8.50 -2.77 -19.93
C ALA A 491 8.40 -4.12 -20.69
N MET A 492 7.71 -5.12 -20.14
CA MET A 492 7.46 -6.41 -20.79
C MET A 492 6.13 -6.46 -21.56
N GLY A 493 5.24 -5.49 -21.34
CA GLY A 493 4.00 -5.37 -22.08
C GLY A 493 4.24 -5.02 -23.55
N PRO A 494 3.26 -5.22 -24.44
CA PRO A 494 3.41 -4.84 -25.85
C PRO A 494 3.74 -3.35 -25.94
N THR A 495 4.93 -3.03 -26.44
CA THR A 495 5.35 -1.67 -26.75
C THR A 495 4.42 -1.09 -27.83
N GLY A 496 3.48 -0.24 -27.42
CA GLY A 496 2.72 0.64 -28.31
C GLY A 496 1.34 0.12 -28.76
N ALA A 497 0.32 0.41 -27.95
CA ALA A 497 -1.01 0.75 -28.46
C ALA A 497 -1.68 1.71 -27.47
N ALA A 498 -1.98 2.93 -27.93
CA ALA A 498 -2.81 3.89 -27.21
C ALA A 498 -4.19 3.27 -26.86
N PRO A 499 -4.91 3.78 -25.84
CA PRO A 499 -6.19 3.22 -25.42
C PRO A 499 -7.26 3.45 -26.50
N GLY A 500 -7.40 2.48 -27.41
CA GLY A 500 -8.40 2.46 -28.47
C GLY A 500 -9.43 1.37 -28.20
N THR A 501 -10.60 1.79 -27.71
CA THR A 501 -11.92 1.14 -27.80
C THR A 501 -11.95 -0.38 -27.93
N ALA A 502 -12.34 -1.06 -26.84
CA ALA A 502 -12.76 -2.45 -26.86
C ALA A 502 -13.86 -2.65 -27.91
N ARG A 503 -13.59 -3.49 -28.92
CA ARG A 503 -14.62 -3.95 -29.87
C ARG A 503 -15.24 -5.22 -29.27
N PRO A 504 -16.57 -5.28 -29.10
CA PRO A 504 -17.21 -6.44 -28.47
C PRO A 504 -17.09 -7.67 -29.38
N VAL A 505 -16.73 -8.80 -28.76
CA VAL A 505 -16.74 -10.12 -29.39
C VAL A 505 -18.19 -10.49 -29.73
N ARG A 506 -18.46 -10.67 -31.02
CA ARG A 506 -19.78 -11.13 -31.50
C ARG A 506 -19.84 -12.66 -31.36
N PRO A 507 -20.92 -13.24 -30.80
CA PRO A 507 -21.05 -14.69 -30.70
C PRO A 507 -21.19 -15.35 -32.09
N PRO A 508 -20.79 -16.62 -32.23
CA PRO A 508 -20.82 -17.33 -33.51
C PRO A 508 -22.25 -17.49 -34.03
N ALA A 509 -22.43 -17.26 -35.32
CA ALA A 509 -23.71 -17.40 -36.00
C ALA A 509 -24.19 -18.85 -36.00
N ALA A 510 -25.44 -19.07 -35.59
CA ALA A 510 -26.12 -20.34 -35.74
C ALA A 510 -26.28 -20.67 -37.23
N SER A 511 -25.65 -21.75 -37.69
CA SER A 511 -25.94 -22.36 -38.97
C SER A 511 -27.31 -23.05 -38.89
N GLY A 512 -28.35 -22.38 -39.37
CA GLY A 512 -29.67 -22.97 -39.56
C GLY A 512 -29.64 -23.96 -40.72
N THR A 513 -29.92 -25.23 -40.41
CA THR A 513 -30.28 -26.24 -41.39
C THR A 513 -31.68 -25.90 -41.91
N GLN A 514 -31.78 -25.39 -43.13
CA GLN A 514 -33.06 -25.35 -43.83
C GLN A 514 -33.31 -26.71 -44.48
N VAL A 515 -34.47 -27.25 -44.15
CA VAL A 515 -35.14 -28.36 -44.83
C VAL A 515 -35.44 -27.95 -46.27
N ARG A 516 -34.97 -28.74 -47.23
CA ARG A 516 -35.74 -29.26 -48.37
C ARG A 516 -35.02 -30.42 -49.02
#